data_AF-A0A948Q2Z5-F1
#
_entry.id   AF-A0A948Q2Z5-F1
#
_cell.length_a   1.000
_cell.length_b   1.000
_cell.length_c   1.000
_cell.angle_alpha   90.00
_cell.angle_beta   90.00
_cell.angle_gamma   90.00
#
_symmetry.space_group_name_H-M   'P 1'
#
loop_
_entity.id
_entity.type
_entity.pdbx_description
1 polymer ?
#
loop_
_entity_poly.entity_id
_entity_poly.type
_entity_poly.pdbx_seq_one_letter_code
_entity_poly.pdbx_strand_id
1 'polypeptide(L)'
;MKKVYICPHCDAVLNPSVKILLTIGCRKNRGLILLSPQPGNFKFICDEKIEDCLKTGEAVKFSCPVCHEDLTSPSNKNFARLTLVVPGAKNKFVEFSRVYGQHATFVISEDEVMAFGEDVDNLGKTNFFGA
;
A
#
# COMPACT_ATOMS: atom_id res chain seq x y z
N MET A 1 7.45 0.58 19.28
CA MET A 1 6.01 0.22 19.32
C MET A 1 5.62 -0.45 18.01
N LYS A 2 4.69 -1.41 18.05
CA LYS A 2 4.22 -2.12 16.87
C LYS A 2 3.21 -1.24 16.11
N LYS A 3 3.46 -0.98 14.82
CA LYS A 3 2.51 -0.25 13.95
C LYS A 3 1.28 -1.13 13.72
N VAL A 4 0.08 -0.56 13.72
CA VAL A 4 -1.17 -1.28 13.45
C VAL A 4 -1.81 -0.69 12.19
N TYR A 5 -1.97 -1.53 11.18
CA TYR A 5 -2.59 -1.18 9.90
C TYR A 5 -3.99 -1.77 9.86
N ILE A 6 -4.98 -0.95 9.53
CA ILE A 6 -6.37 -1.37 9.41
C ILE A 6 -6.92 -1.06 8.02
N CYS A 7 -7.92 -1.83 7.61
CA CYS A 7 -8.68 -1.58 6.40
C CYS A 7 -9.53 -0.29 6.57
N PRO A 8 -9.48 0.66 5.62
CA PRO A 8 -10.28 1.89 5.70
C PRO A 8 -11.79 1.67 5.49
N HIS A 9 -12.22 0.46 5.09
CA HIS A 9 -13.64 0.15 4.81
C HIS A 9 -14.33 -0.64 5.91
N CYS A 10 -13.60 -1.44 6.68
CA CYS A 10 -14.18 -2.35 7.69
C CYS A 10 -13.41 -2.39 9.00
N ASP A 11 -12.39 -1.55 9.16
CA ASP A 11 -11.53 -1.45 10.35
C ASP A 11 -10.81 -2.73 10.78
N ALA A 12 -10.86 -3.79 9.96
CA ALA A 12 -10.15 -5.03 10.22
C ALA A 12 -8.63 -4.80 10.31
N VAL A 13 -7.99 -5.39 11.32
CA VAL A 13 -6.54 -5.36 11.49
C VAL A 13 -5.86 -6.21 10.41
N LEU A 14 -5.06 -5.56 9.57
CA LEU A 14 -4.38 -6.18 8.42
C LEU A 14 -2.98 -6.70 8.76
N ASN A 15 -2.43 -6.33 9.92
CA ASN A 15 -1.15 -6.85 10.40
C ASN A 15 -1.24 -7.38 11.85
N PRO A 16 -2.08 -8.41 12.12
CA PRO A 16 -2.26 -8.92 13.48
C PRO A 16 -0.94 -9.37 14.12
N SER A 17 0.01 -9.86 13.32
CA SER A 17 1.37 -10.21 13.73
C SER A 17 2.41 -9.28 13.07
N VAL A 18 3.32 -9.79 12.25
CA VAL A 18 4.48 -9.01 11.77
C VAL A 18 4.24 -8.33 10.42
N LYS A 19 3.59 -8.99 9.47
CA LYS A 19 3.41 -8.49 8.09
C LYS A 19 1.99 -8.01 7.83
N ILE A 20 1.85 -7.10 6.88
CA ILE A 20 0.54 -6.67 6.37
C ILE A 20 0.07 -7.74 5.38
N LEU A 21 -1.06 -8.39 5.69
CA LEU A 21 -1.68 -9.40 4.85
C LEU A 21 -2.79 -8.77 4.01
N LEU A 22 -2.65 -8.85 2.67
CA LEU A 22 -3.65 -8.36 1.73
C LEU A 22 -4.01 -9.46 0.73
N THR A 23 -5.15 -9.28 0.06
CA THR A 23 -5.42 -10.02 -1.17
C THR A 23 -4.82 -9.26 -2.35
N ILE A 24 -4.11 -9.95 -3.23
CA ILE A 24 -3.59 -9.42 -4.49
C ILE A 24 -4.31 -10.09 -5.65
N GLY A 25 -4.69 -9.28 -6.64
CA GLY A 25 -5.19 -9.72 -7.94
C GLY A 25 -4.30 -9.16 -9.04
N CYS A 26 -3.83 -10.03 -9.93
CA CYS A 26 -3.10 -9.64 -11.12
C CYS A 26 -3.53 -10.55 -12.28
N ARG A 27 -4.01 -9.92 -13.37
CA ARG A 27 -4.55 -10.61 -14.56
C ARG A 27 -5.65 -11.60 -14.18
N LYS A 28 -5.41 -12.91 -14.36
CA LYS A 28 -6.35 -13.98 -14.02
C LYS A 28 -6.03 -14.64 -12.66
N ASN A 29 -4.94 -14.25 -12.02
CA ASN A 29 -4.50 -14.83 -10.76
C ASN A 29 -4.94 -13.96 -9.59
N ARG A 30 -5.31 -14.62 -8.50
CA ARG A 30 -5.65 -13.98 -7.22
C ARG A 30 -5.04 -14.80 -6.10
N GLY A 31 -4.48 -14.13 -5.11
CA GLY A 31 -3.78 -14.78 -4.01
C GLY A 31 -3.60 -13.87 -2.82
N LEU A 32 -2.79 -14.33 -1.89
CA LEU A 32 -2.40 -13.57 -0.70
C LEU A 32 -1.00 -12.99 -0.91
N ILE A 33 -0.80 -11.80 -0.34
CA ILE A 33 0.51 -11.15 -0.30
C ILE A 33 0.77 -10.64 1.11
N LEU A 34 2.01 -10.80 1.57
CA LEU A 34 2.48 -10.29 2.84
C LEU A 34 3.51 -9.18 2.60
N LEU A 35 3.19 -7.97 2.99
CA LEU A 35 4.06 -6.79 2.84
C LEU A 35 4.78 -6.48 4.16
N SER A 36 5.94 -5.83 4.05
CA SER A 36 6.63 -5.27 5.22
C SER A 36 5.81 -4.11 5.83
N PRO A 37 5.65 -4.03 7.16
CA PRO A 37 4.99 -2.89 7.82
C PRO A 37 5.90 -1.66 7.95
N GLN A 38 7.15 -1.75 7.47
CA GLN A 38 8.10 -0.65 7.50
C GLN A 38 7.99 0.15 6.20
N PRO A 39 7.57 1.44 6.22
CA PRO A 39 7.59 2.30 5.05
C PRO A 39 8.99 2.35 4.42
N GLY A 40 9.06 2.31 3.09
CA GLY A 40 10.32 2.22 2.34
C GLY A 40 10.90 0.81 2.25
N ASN A 41 10.27 -0.19 2.86
CA ASN A 41 10.65 -1.59 2.70
C ASN A 41 9.67 -2.30 1.75
N PHE A 42 10.10 -2.48 0.51
CA PHE A 42 9.29 -3.05 -0.57
C PHE A 42 9.38 -4.57 -0.67
N LYS A 43 9.99 -5.25 0.31
CA LYS A 43 10.02 -6.71 0.35
C LYS A 43 8.62 -7.26 0.62
N PHE A 44 8.19 -8.19 -0.22
CA PHE A 44 6.93 -8.91 -0.09
C PHE A 44 7.15 -10.42 -0.11
N ILE A 45 6.11 -11.17 0.26
CA ILE A 45 6.03 -12.62 0.14
C ILE A 45 4.69 -12.95 -0.51
N CYS A 46 4.69 -13.76 -1.55
CA CYS A 46 3.48 -14.30 -2.17
C CYS A 46 3.74 -15.72 -2.72
N ASP A 47 2.68 -16.35 -3.22
CA ASP A 47 2.78 -17.61 -3.96
C ASP A 47 3.48 -17.42 -5.32
N GLU A 48 4.15 -18.46 -5.83
CA GLU A 48 4.87 -18.43 -7.11
C GLU A 48 3.98 -18.01 -8.28
N LYS A 49 2.71 -18.45 -8.31
CA LYS A 49 1.77 -18.06 -9.38
C LYS A 49 1.45 -16.57 -9.39
N ILE A 50 1.54 -15.93 -8.22
CA ILE A 50 1.42 -14.49 -8.12
C ILE A 50 2.70 -13.85 -8.61
N GLU A 51 3.86 -14.31 -8.18
CA GLU A 51 5.15 -13.75 -8.60
C GLU A 51 5.31 -13.78 -10.12
N ASP A 52 5.00 -14.91 -10.77
CA ASP A 52 5.06 -15.10 -12.22
C ASP A 52 4.11 -14.20 -13.02
N CYS A 53 3.02 -13.73 -12.41
CA CYS A 53 2.06 -12.86 -13.09
C CYS A 53 2.39 -11.36 -12.97
N LEU A 54 3.28 -10.98 -12.05
CA LEU A 54 3.74 -9.60 -11.89
C LEU A 54 4.62 -9.19 -13.06
N LYS A 55 4.36 -8.02 -13.63
CA LYS A 55 5.20 -7.41 -14.67
C LYS A 55 5.48 -5.96 -14.34
N THR A 56 6.74 -5.56 -14.53
CA THR A 56 7.19 -4.19 -14.26
C THR A 56 6.32 -3.19 -15.01
N GLY A 57 5.81 -2.17 -14.31
CA GLY A 57 4.91 -1.16 -14.86
C GLY A 57 3.43 -1.54 -14.88
N GLU A 58 3.06 -2.79 -14.58
CA GLU A 58 1.65 -3.18 -14.46
C GLU A 58 1.11 -2.90 -13.05
N ALA A 59 -0.10 -2.32 -12.98
CA ALA A 59 -0.80 -2.11 -11.73
C ALA A 59 -1.53 -3.38 -11.28
N VAL A 60 -1.38 -3.75 -10.01
CA VAL A 60 -2.12 -4.85 -9.39
C VAL A 60 -3.31 -4.33 -8.59
N LYS A 61 -4.26 -5.22 -8.29
CA LYS A 61 -5.37 -4.91 -7.39
C LYS A 61 -5.05 -5.42 -5.99
N PHE A 62 -5.03 -4.53 -5.01
CA PHE A 62 -5.02 -4.91 -3.60
C PHE A 62 -6.43 -4.79 -3.03
N SER A 63 -6.83 -5.79 -2.27
CA SER A 63 -8.13 -5.83 -1.60
C SER A 63 -7.99 -6.30 -0.17
N CYS A 64 -8.94 -5.89 0.68
CA CYS A 64 -9.02 -6.37 2.05
C CYS A 64 -9.29 -7.89 2.07
N PRO A 65 -8.54 -8.69 2.84
CA PRO A 65 -8.82 -10.12 2.97
C PRO A 65 -10.10 -10.41 3.75
N VAL A 66 -10.62 -9.45 4.52
CA VAL A 66 -11.83 -9.60 5.36
C VAL A 66 -13.09 -9.17 4.63
N CYS A 67 -13.16 -7.92 4.14
CA CYS A 67 -14.35 -7.40 3.47
C CYS A 67 -14.29 -7.44 1.93
N HIS A 68 -13.15 -7.83 1.35
CA HIS A 68 -12.91 -7.88 -0.10
C HIS A 68 -12.97 -6.54 -0.84
N GLU A 69 -13.19 -5.43 -0.14
CA GLU A 69 -13.17 -4.10 -0.74
C GLU A 69 -11.82 -3.77 -1.39
N ASP A 70 -11.90 -3.00 -2.46
CA ASP A 70 -10.74 -2.51 -3.20
C ASP A 70 -10.01 -1.43 -2.39
N LEU A 71 -8.72 -1.64 -2.14
CA LEU A 71 -7.91 -0.74 -1.34
C LEU A 71 -7.27 0.37 -2.19
N THR A 72 -7.68 0.53 -3.45
CA THR A 72 -7.27 1.64 -4.32
C THR A 72 -7.45 2.98 -3.60
N SER A 73 -6.39 3.79 -3.57
CA SER A 73 -6.45 5.12 -2.98
C SER A 73 -7.41 6.00 -3.77
N PRO A 74 -8.33 6.72 -3.11
CA PRO A 74 -9.23 7.65 -3.79
C PRO A 74 -8.51 8.89 -4.32
N SER A 75 -7.33 9.25 -3.78
CA SER A 75 -6.51 10.37 -4.27
C SER A 75 -5.70 10.01 -5.52
N ASN A 76 -5.27 8.76 -5.65
CA ASN A 76 -4.44 8.32 -6.78
C ASN A 76 -4.66 6.83 -7.07
N LYS A 77 -5.17 6.53 -8.27
CA LYS A 77 -5.48 5.16 -8.69
C LYS A 77 -4.25 4.24 -8.74
N ASN A 78 -3.05 4.80 -8.87
CA ASN A 78 -1.80 4.02 -8.85
C ASN A 78 -1.38 3.58 -7.44
N PHE A 79 -2.05 4.06 -6.40
CA PHE A 79 -1.72 3.76 -5.01
C PHE A 79 -2.83 2.95 -4.35
N ALA A 80 -2.47 2.17 -3.34
CA ALA A 80 -3.40 1.57 -2.40
C ALA A 80 -3.26 2.29 -1.06
N ARG A 81 -4.38 2.47 -0.35
CA ARG A 81 -4.44 3.20 0.93
C ARG A 81 -4.83 2.27 2.07
N LEU A 82 -4.06 2.33 3.15
CA LEU A 82 -4.37 1.74 4.45
C LEU A 82 -4.44 2.82 5.53
N THR A 83 -5.10 2.52 6.64
CA THR A 83 -5.08 3.39 7.82
C THR A 83 -4.05 2.88 8.82
N LEU A 84 -3.12 3.73 9.23
CA LEU A 84 -2.15 3.47 10.30
C LEU A 84 -2.68 4.06 11.60
N VAL A 85 -2.95 3.18 12.57
CA VAL A 85 -3.39 3.56 13.90
C VAL A 85 -2.19 3.97 14.74
N VAL A 86 -2.26 5.18 15.30
CA VAL A 86 -1.24 5.73 16.19
C VAL A 86 -1.86 5.91 17.59
N PRO A 87 -1.38 5.19 18.62
CA PRO A 87 -1.93 5.31 19.97
C PRO A 87 -1.83 6.75 20.50
N GLY A 88 -2.96 7.31 20.95
CA GLY A 88 -3.01 8.66 21.53
C GLY A 88 -2.88 9.80 20.52
N ALA A 89 -2.91 9.51 19.21
CA ALA A 89 -2.87 10.53 18.16
C ALA A 89 -3.92 10.23 17.08
N LYS A 90 -4.10 11.17 16.15
CA LYS A 90 -4.94 10.95 14.98
C LYS A 90 -4.34 9.85 14.10
N ASN A 91 -5.22 9.07 13.48
CA ASN A 91 -4.83 8.07 12.51
C ASN A 91 -4.14 8.72 11.31
N LYS A 92 -3.15 8.02 10.76
CA LYS A 92 -2.46 8.40 9.53
C LYS A 92 -2.93 7.54 8.38
N PHE A 93 -2.79 8.02 7.16
CA PHE A 93 -2.96 7.19 5.97
C PHE A 93 -1.60 6.73 5.47
N VAL A 94 -1.52 5.49 5.00
CA VAL A 94 -0.34 4.97 4.32
C VAL A 94 -0.75 4.58 2.91
N GLU A 95 -0.15 5.26 1.95
CA GLU A 95 -0.36 5.01 0.53
C GLU A 95 0.90 4.40 -0.08
N PHE A 96 0.78 3.25 -0.72
CA PHE A 96 1.91 2.61 -1.39
C PHE A 96 1.55 2.25 -2.82
N SER A 97 2.55 2.25 -3.70
CA SER A 97 2.30 2.01 -5.12
C SER A 97 1.75 0.60 -5.36
N ARG A 98 0.81 0.52 -6.30
CA ARG A 98 0.26 -0.69 -6.88
C ARG A 98 0.95 -1.09 -8.17
N VAL A 99 1.83 -0.23 -8.69
CA VAL A 99 2.56 -0.47 -9.94
C VAL A 99 3.79 -1.31 -9.59
N TYR A 100 3.87 -2.52 -10.15
CA TYR A 100 5.00 -3.40 -9.84
C TYR A 100 6.31 -2.81 -10.38
N GLY A 101 7.35 -2.83 -9.53
CA GLY A 101 8.63 -2.18 -9.79
C GLY A 101 8.68 -0.69 -9.45
N GLN A 102 7.56 -0.08 -9.02
CA GLN A 102 7.56 1.29 -8.50
C GLN A 102 7.68 1.30 -6.97
N HIS A 103 8.75 1.88 -6.46
CA HIS A 103 9.07 1.98 -5.05
C HIS A 103 8.71 3.36 -4.51
N ALA A 104 7.44 3.52 -4.15
CA ALA A 104 6.94 4.72 -3.49
C ALA A 104 5.95 4.37 -2.38
N THR A 105 6.14 4.97 -1.21
CA THR A 105 5.23 4.91 -0.07
C THR A 105 5.12 6.28 0.57
N PHE A 106 3.90 6.76 0.78
CA PHE A 106 3.58 8.01 1.45
C PHE A 106 2.88 7.71 2.78
N VAL A 107 3.31 8.36 3.85
CA VAL A 107 2.64 8.35 5.15
C VAL A 107 2.11 9.75 5.38
N ILE A 108 0.79 9.87 5.35
CA ILE A 108 0.05 11.13 5.33
C ILE A 108 -0.61 11.34 6.68
N SER A 109 -0.34 12.47 7.31
CA SER A 109 -1.03 13.02 8.48
C SER A 109 -1.64 14.38 8.12
N GLU A 110 -2.41 14.98 9.04
CA GLU A 110 -2.99 16.31 8.81
C GLU A 110 -1.94 17.39 8.56
N ASP A 111 -0.80 17.31 9.25
CA ASP A 111 0.23 18.36 9.22
C ASP A 111 1.41 18.04 8.30
N GLU A 112 1.59 16.77 7.92
CA GLU A 112 2.83 16.30 7.29
C GLU A 112 2.57 15.13 6.33
N VAL A 113 3.30 15.14 5.21
CA VAL A 113 3.44 14.00 4.29
C VAL A 113 4.89 13.55 4.31
N MET A 114 5.13 12.34 4.79
CA MET A 114 6.44 11.68 4.70
C MET A 114 6.46 10.76 3.49
N ALA A 115 7.51 10.84 2.67
CA ALA A 115 7.66 10.00 1.49
C ALA A 115 8.87 9.06 1.62
N PHE A 116 8.73 7.84 1.11
CA PHE A 116 9.74 6.78 1.20
C PHE A 116 9.85 6.04 -0.14
N GLY A 117 11.08 5.80 -0.60
CA GLY A 117 11.39 5.03 -1.81
C GLY A 117 12.06 5.87 -2.91
N GLU A 118 12.71 5.19 -3.83
CA GLU A 118 13.57 5.80 -4.87
C GLU A 118 12.74 6.49 -5.97
N ASP A 119 11.49 6.08 -6.17
CA ASP A 119 10.62 6.63 -7.22
C ASP A 119 9.81 7.86 -6.76
N VAL A 120 9.95 8.27 -5.50
CA VAL A 120 9.26 9.44 -4.94
C VAL A 120 9.57 10.71 -5.74
N ASP A 121 10.84 10.93 -6.07
CA ASP A 121 11.28 12.13 -6.78
C ASP A 121 10.76 12.17 -8.23
N ASN A 122 10.54 11.00 -8.84
CA ASN A 122 9.97 10.87 -10.18
C ASN A 122 8.46 11.12 -10.20
N LEU A 123 7.76 10.82 -9.09
CA LEU A 123 6.34 11.14 -8.91
C LEU A 123 6.12 12.64 -8.64
N GLY A 124 7.13 13.32 -8.10
CA GLY A 124 7.14 14.75 -7.80
C GLY A 124 7.29 15.69 -9.01
N LYS A 125 7.44 15.19 -10.24
CA LYS A 125 7.51 16.07 -11.45
C LYS A 125 6.17 16.66 -11.89
N THR A 126 5.08 16.37 -11.18
CA THR A 126 3.84 17.14 -11.26
C THR A 126 3.55 17.74 -9.91
N ASN A 127 4.15 18.89 -9.64
CA ASN A 127 3.72 19.79 -8.58
C ASN A 127 2.21 20.08 -8.75
N PHE A 128 1.51 20.34 -7.63
CA PHE A 128 0.12 20.80 -7.58
C PHE A 128 -0.18 22.02 -8.49
N PHE A 129 0.85 22.70 -9.01
CA PHE A 129 0.75 23.82 -9.93
C PHE A 129 1.02 23.52 -11.40
N GLY A 130 1.54 22.35 -11.79
CA GLY A 130 1.79 21.98 -13.18
C GLY A 130 2.68 22.96 -13.98
N ALA A 131 3.89 22.52 -14.32
CA ALA A 131 4.94 23.27 -15.05
C ALA A 131 5.71 24.33 -14.24
#